data_AF-W2ZFB0-F1
#
_entry.id   AF-W2ZFB0-F1
#
_cell.length_a   1.000
_cell.length_b   1.000
_cell.length_c   1.000
_cell.angle_alpha   90.00
_cell.angle_beta   90.00
_cell.angle_gamma   90.00
#
_symmetry.space_group_name_H-M   'P 1'
#
loop_
_entity.id
_entity.type
_entity.pdbx_description
1 polymer ?
#
loop_
_entity_poly.entity_id
_entity_poly.type
_entity_poly.pdbx_seq_one_letter_code
_entity_poly.pdbx_strand_id
1 'polypeptide(L)'
;MSIDSQNGMHWALLGLYKHIDVLKWFRDVGEKRFPSIALLARIHLGKISSSAYQERVFSTGGIVMGPLRTRTDGRRAERQLLLRHNRDELVKMKQDARKATSQR
;
A
#
# COMPACT_ATOMS: atom_id res chain seq x y z
N MET A 1 -21.75 2.29 7.21
CA MET A 1 -23.10 1.71 7.25
C MET A 1 -23.42 1.43 8.71
N SER A 2 -24.28 2.24 9.32
CA SER A 2 -24.84 2.01 10.64
C SER A 2 -26.07 1.11 10.49
N ILE A 3 -26.27 0.21 11.44
CA ILE A 3 -27.51 -0.55 11.55
C ILE A 3 -28.38 0.25 12.51
N ASP A 4 -29.47 0.82 11.99
CA ASP A 4 -30.42 1.57 12.80
C ASP A 4 -31.25 0.58 13.62
N SER A 5 -31.20 0.72 14.93
CA SER A 5 -32.01 -0.02 15.88
C SER A 5 -32.44 0.96 16.95
N GLN A 6 -33.67 0.78 17.45
CA GLN A 6 -34.44 1.73 18.27
C GLN A 6 -33.75 2.23 19.55
N ASN A 7 -32.56 1.72 19.91
CA ASN A 7 -31.79 2.09 21.10
C ASN A 7 -30.41 2.73 20.83
N GLY A 8 -30.11 3.14 19.59
CA GLY A 8 -28.91 3.94 19.28
C GLY A 8 -28.14 3.47 18.05
N MET A 9 -27.33 4.38 17.50
CA MET A 9 -26.52 4.11 16.31
C MET A 9 -25.43 3.09 16.61
N HIS A 10 -25.63 1.84 16.18
CA HIS A 10 -24.61 0.80 16.24
C HIS A 10 -23.81 0.78 14.94
N TRP A 11 -22.49 0.96 15.06
CA TRP A 11 -21.58 0.79 13.94
C TRP A 11 -21.40 -0.69 13.63
N ALA A 12 -21.60 -1.08 12.38
CA ALA A 12 -21.22 -2.41 11.93
C ALA A 12 -19.70 -2.58 12.10
N LEU A 13 -19.29 -3.52 12.97
CA LEU A 13 -17.89 -3.72 13.34
C LEU A 13 -16.99 -3.90 12.12
N LEU A 14 -17.39 -4.74 11.16
CA LEU A 14 -16.69 -4.95 9.89
C LEU A 14 -16.59 -3.67 9.03
N GLY A 15 -17.63 -2.83 9.07
CA GLY A 15 -17.62 -1.54 8.38
C GLY A 15 -16.61 -0.57 9.00
N LEU A 16 -16.44 -0.62 10.31
CA LEU A 16 -15.47 0.18 11.03
C LEU A 16 -14.03 -0.25 10.74
N TYR A 17 -13.77 -1.57 10.63
CA TYR A 17 -12.46 -2.10 10.28
C TYR A 17 -11.92 -1.57 8.94
N LYS A 18 -12.79 -1.26 7.97
CA LYS A 18 -12.38 -0.65 6.68
C LYS A 18 -11.75 0.73 6.84
N HIS A 19 -12.10 1.45 7.90
CA HIS A 19 -11.63 2.83 8.13
C HIS A 19 -10.45 2.90 9.10
N ILE A 20 -10.08 1.79 9.73
CA ILE A 20 -8.98 1.74 10.69
C ILE A 20 -7.74 1.18 10.00
N ASP A 21 -6.72 2.03 9.84
CA ASP A 21 -5.40 1.58 9.44
C ASP A 21 -4.65 1.02 10.66
N VAL A 22 -4.72 -0.30 10.82
CA VAL A 22 -4.08 -1.03 11.92
C VAL A 22 -2.54 -0.88 11.89
N LEU A 23 -1.94 -0.84 10.70
CA LEU A 23 -0.49 -0.66 10.55
C LEU A 23 -0.05 0.74 10.97
N LYS A 24 -0.85 1.77 10.64
CA LYS A 24 -0.63 3.13 11.11
C LYS A 24 -0.80 3.24 12.62
N TRP A 25 -1.81 2.59 13.20
CA TRP A 25 -1.99 2.59 14.65
C TRP A 25 -0.80 1.95 15.40
N PHE A 26 -0.30 0.81 14.91
CA PHE A 26 0.89 0.17 15.50
C PHE A 26 2.14 1.04 15.37
N ARG A 27 2.26 1.81 14.29
CA ARG A 27 3.38 2.75 14.08
C ARG A 27 3.31 3.96 15.02
N ASP A 28 2.15 4.60 15.11
CA ASP A 28 2.04 5.91 15.78
C ASP A 28 1.82 5.79 17.30
N VAL A 29 1.07 4.76 17.72
CA VAL A 29 0.63 4.54 19.12
C VAL A 29 1.24 3.27 19.69
N GLY A 30 1.14 2.16 18.95
CA GLY A 30 1.61 0.85 19.41
C GLY A 30 3.10 0.82 19.71
N GLU A 31 3.92 1.47 18.88
CA GLU A 31 5.38 1.49 19.00
C GLU A 31 5.85 2.20 20.29
N LYS A 32 5.12 3.22 20.76
CA LYS A 32 5.44 3.92 22.02
C LYS A 32 5.19 3.07 23.26
N ARG A 33 4.20 2.16 23.20
CA ARG A 33 3.77 1.36 24.35
C ARG A 33 4.37 -0.05 24.34
N PHE A 34 4.53 -0.63 23.16
CA PHE A 34 5.02 -1.99 22.95
C PHE A 34 5.95 -2.06 21.73
N PRO A 35 7.22 -1.62 21.85
CA PRO A 35 8.13 -1.51 20.71
C PRO A 35 8.30 -2.83 19.95
N SER A 36 8.59 -3.93 20.66
CA SER A 36 8.85 -5.25 20.06
C SER A 36 7.59 -5.87 19.44
N ILE A 37 6.44 -5.75 20.12
CA ILE A 37 5.17 -6.31 19.66
C ILE A 37 4.66 -5.51 18.47
N ALA A 38 4.76 -4.18 18.50
CA ALA A 38 4.37 -3.33 17.37
C ALA A 38 5.22 -3.59 16.13
N LEU A 39 6.52 -3.87 16.30
CA LEU A 39 7.38 -4.30 15.20
C LEU A 39 6.93 -5.65 14.63
N LEU A 40 6.73 -6.66 15.48
CA LEU A 40 6.25 -7.98 15.05
C LEU A 40 4.88 -7.91 14.35
N ALA A 41 3.94 -7.15 14.91
CA ALA A 41 2.61 -6.97 14.34
C ALA A 41 2.68 -6.33 12.95
N ARG A 42 3.50 -5.29 12.75
CA ARG A 42 3.70 -4.67 11.43
C ARG A 42 4.33 -5.63 10.42
N ILE A 43 5.30 -6.44 10.83
CA ILE A 43 5.92 -7.44 9.96
C ILE A 43 4.91 -8.53 9.60
N HIS A 44 4.13 -9.01 10.56
CA HIS A 44 3.14 -10.07 10.32
C HIS A 44 1.99 -9.59 9.43
N LEU A 45 1.39 -8.44 9.76
CA LEU A 45 0.26 -7.86 9.03
C LEU A 45 0.66 -7.22 7.70
N GLY A 46 1.93 -6.81 7.56
CA GLY A 46 2.47 -6.29 6.30
C GLY A 46 2.72 -7.37 5.24
N LYS A 47 2.66 -8.66 5.62
CA LYS A 47 2.72 -9.76 4.65
C LYS A 47 1.44 -9.77 3.83
N ILE A 48 1.58 -9.61 2.52
CA ILE A 48 0.48 -9.73 1.59
C ILE A 48 0.03 -11.19 1.63
N SER A 49 -1.23 -11.44 2.00
CA SER A 49 -1.81 -12.78 2.12
C SER A 49 -2.12 -13.44 0.78
N SER A 50 -1.96 -12.73 -0.34
CA SER A 50 -2.30 -13.18 -1.68
C SER A 50 -1.25 -12.77 -2.73
N SER A 51 -0.94 -13.67 -3.65
CA SER A 51 -0.13 -13.39 -4.84
C SER A 51 -0.85 -12.50 -5.86
N ALA A 52 -2.16 -12.28 -5.73
CA ALA A 52 -2.98 -11.56 -6.71
C ALA A 52 -2.49 -10.14 -7.01
N TYR A 53 -1.88 -9.47 -6.02
CA TYR A 53 -1.26 -8.16 -6.24
C TYR A 53 -0.07 -8.25 -7.21
N GLN A 54 0.80 -9.24 -7.03
CA GLN A 54 1.95 -9.48 -7.90
C GLN A 54 1.50 -9.94 -9.29
N GLU A 55 0.47 -10.79 -9.37
CA GLU A 55 -0.13 -11.23 -10.63
C GLU A 55 -0.68 -10.05 -11.45
N ARG A 56 -1.26 -9.03 -10.82
CA ARG A 56 -1.68 -7.79 -11.51
C ARG A 56 -0.49 -7.03 -12.10
N VAL A 57 0.63 -6.97 -11.38
CA VAL A 57 1.88 -6.39 -11.87
C VAL A 57 2.40 -7.17 -13.09
N PHE A 58 2.42 -8.50 -13.00
CA PHE A 58 2.88 -9.37 -14.09
C PHE A 58 1.97 -9.35 -15.31
N SER A 59 0.65 -9.30 -15.11
CA SER A 59 -0.32 -9.14 -16.20
C SER A 59 -0.05 -7.87 -17.01
N THR A 60 0.22 -6.75 -16.32
CA THR A 60 0.62 -5.50 -16.96
C THR A 60 1.98 -5.61 -17.67
N GLY A 61 2.90 -6.39 -17.10
CA GLY A 61 4.22 -6.68 -17.66
C GLY A 61 4.21 -7.58 -18.90
N GLY A 62 3.19 -8.42 -19.06
CA GLY A 62 3.06 -9.34 -20.19
C GLY A 62 3.06 -8.64 -21.56
N ILE A 63 2.57 -7.40 -21.64
CA ILE A 63 2.57 -6.60 -22.88
C ILE A 63 4.00 -6.24 -23.33
N VAL A 64 4.89 -5.98 -22.37
CA VAL A 64 6.26 -5.49 -22.60
C VAL A 64 7.27 -6.64 -22.64
N MET A 65 6.94 -7.76 -22.00
CA MET A 65 7.78 -8.96 -21.91
C MET A 65 7.38 -10.06 -22.92
N GLY A 66 6.19 -9.98 -23.50
CA GLY A 66 5.65 -10.97 -24.43
C GLY A 66 6.31 -10.96 -25.81
N PRO A 67 5.96 -11.93 -26.69
CA PRO A 67 6.54 -12.09 -28.03
C PRO A 67 6.07 -11.02 -29.03
N LEU A 68 5.26 -10.06 -28.60
CA LEU A 68 4.75 -8.96 -29.41
C LEU A 68 5.88 -8.01 -29.86
N ARG A 69 5.62 -7.23 -30.92
CA ARG A 69 6.55 -6.20 -31.45
C ARG A 69 6.92 -5.11 -30.41
N THR A 70 6.24 -5.08 -29.27
CA THR A 70 6.49 -4.20 -28.10
C THR A 70 7.50 -4.76 -27.10
N ARG A 71 8.13 -5.90 -27.40
CA ARG A 71 9.11 -6.52 -26.51
C ARG A 71 10.27 -5.58 -26.22
N THR A 72 10.47 -5.31 -24.94
CA THR A 72 11.59 -4.50 -24.44
C THR A 72 12.59 -5.42 -23.76
N ASP A 73 13.86 -5.00 -23.69
CA ASP A 73 14.88 -5.65 -22.87
C ASP A 73 14.37 -5.88 -21.42
N GLY A 74 14.67 -7.06 -20.86
CA GLY A 74 14.11 -7.49 -19.58
C GLY A 74 14.43 -6.52 -18.43
N ARG A 75 15.66 -5.98 -18.39
CA ARG A 75 16.08 -5.02 -17.36
C ARG A 75 15.32 -3.69 -17.49
N ARG A 76 15.05 -3.25 -18.71
CA ARG A 76 14.24 -2.05 -18.97
C ARG A 76 12.77 -2.28 -18.64
N ALA A 77 12.21 -3.44 -18.99
CA ALA A 77 10.83 -3.80 -18.69
C ALA A 77 10.57 -3.86 -17.17
N GLU A 78 11.49 -4.44 -16.40
CA GLU A 78 11.43 -4.47 -14.94
C GLU A 78 11.38 -3.05 -14.35
N ARG A 79 12.32 -2.19 -14.76
CA ARG A 79 12.36 -0.78 -14.31
C ARG A 79 11.06 -0.04 -14.66
N GLN A 80 10.54 -0.27 -15.87
CA GLN A 80 9.29 0.36 -16.30
C GLN A 80 8.10 -0.09 -15.45
N LEU A 81 8.02 -1.38 -15.11
CA LEU A 81 6.97 -1.91 -14.25
C LEU A 81 7.04 -1.37 -12.83
N LEU A 82 8.25 -1.30 -12.26
CA LEU A 82 8.49 -0.72 -10.94
C LEU A 82 8.09 0.75 -10.89
N LEU A 83 8.49 1.55 -11.89
CA LEU A 83 8.12 2.96 -11.97
C LEU A 83 6.61 3.16 -12.17
N ARG A 84 5.97 2.31 -12.98
CA ARG A 84 4.53 2.42 -13.25
C ARG A 84 3.68 2.12 -12.02
N HIS A 85 3.97 1.04 -11.29
CA HIS A 85 3.17 0.63 -10.14
C HIS A 85 3.45 1.46 -8.88
N ASN A 86 4.63 2.08 -8.79
CA ASN A 86 4.97 2.98 -7.68
C ASN A 86 4.81 4.46 -8.04
N ARG A 87 4.10 4.79 -9.13
CA ARG A 87 4.02 6.16 -9.66
C ARG A 87 3.51 7.15 -8.62
N ASP A 88 2.44 6.80 -7.92
CA ASP A 88 1.79 7.71 -6.96
C ASP A 88 2.69 8.02 -5.77
N GLU A 89 3.36 6.99 -5.24
CA GLU A 89 4.38 7.16 -4.19
C GLU A 89 5.56 8.00 -4.67
N LEU A 90 6.04 7.78 -5.89
CA LEU A 90 7.11 8.61 -6.48
C LEU A 90 6.69 10.07 -6.66
N VAL A 91 5.43 10.34 -7.03
CA VAL A 91 4.89 11.71 -7.10
C VAL A 91 4.87 12.34 -5.73
N LYS A 92 4.39 11.62 -4.71
CA LYS A 92 4.35 12.09 -3.33
C LYS A 92 5.75 12.41 -2.80
N MET A 93 6.71 11.50 -2.96
CA MET A 93 8.11 11.71 -2.57
C MET A 93 8.72 12.95 -3.25
N LYS A 94 8.42 13.17 -4.53
CA LYS A 94 8.87 14.38 -5.25
C LYS A 94 8.25 15.66 -4.68
N GLN A 95 6.98 15.63 -4.29
CA GLN A 95 6.33 16.78 -3.65
C GLN A 95 6.92 17.07 -2.29
N ASP A 96 7.15 16.04 -1.47
CA ASP A 96 7.75 16.17 -0.14
C ASP A 96 9.18 16.71 -0.22
N ALA A 97 9.98 16.24 -1.19
CA ALA A 97 11.33 16.77 -1.45
C ALA A 97 11.31 18.26 -1.82
N ARG A 98 10.38 18.70 -2.68
CA ARG A 98 10.23 20.11 -3.06
C ARG A 98 9.88 20.99 -1.85
N LYS A 99 8.98 20.53 -0.98
CA LYS A 99 8.60 21.24 0.25
C LYS A 99 9.79 21.39 1.20
N ALA A 100 10.60 20.34 1.36
CA ALA A 100 11.79 20.38 2.20
C ALA A 100 12.86 21.35 1.67
N THR A 101 12.99 21.51 0.34
CA THR A 101 13.90 22.50 -0.26
C THR A 101 13.40 23.93 -0.08
N SER A 102 12.09 24.16 -0.12
CA SER A 102 11.50 25.51 0.07
C SER A 102 11.47 26.00 1.53
N GLN A 103 11.70 25.11 2.50
CA GLN A 103 11.76 25.44 3.93
C GLN A 103 13.18 25.64 4.46
N ARG A 104 14.20 25.51 3.58
CA ARG A 104 15.59 25.90 3.84
C ARG A 104 15.87 27.28 3.26
#